data_AF-A0A366H1W3-F1
#
_entry.id   AF-A0A366H1W3-F1
#
_cell.length_a   1.000
_cell.length_b   1.000
_cell.length_c   1.000
_cell.angle_alpha   90.00
_cell.angle_beta   90.00
_cell.angle_gamma   90.00
#
_symmetry.space_group_name_H-M   'P 1'
#
loop_
_entity.id
_entity.type
_entity.pdbx_description
1 polymer ?
#
loop_
_entity_poly.entity_id
_entity_poly.type
_entity_poly.pdbx_seq_one_letter_code
_entity_poly.pdbx_strand_id
1 'polypeptide(L)'
;MNRRHFITAASATALLNFLTGCKTEPGGEKFLGYWKSDKGNHPVLVHIERNGESFLFHETAWSIVGKVGYRTRTVPAVIKEADNILVISETVHLAYDEKEDVIVSGRMKAHRITETQYQSATNKT
;
A
#
# COMPACT_ATOMS: atom_id res chain seq x y z
N MET A 1 19.76 62.86 16.60
CA MET A 1 19.75 61.88 15.50
C MET A 1 20.28 60.57 16.05
N ASN A 2 19.65 59.39 15.99
CA ASN A 2 18.51 58.93 15.22
C ASN A 2 17.81 57.83 16.04
N ARG A 3 16.53 58.00 16.35
CA ARG A 3 15.67 56.94 16.89
C ARG A 3 15.45 55.90 15.80
N ARG A 4 15.54 54.61 16.12
CA ARG A 4 14.95 53.55 15.31
C ARG A 4 14.18 52.61 16.22
N HIS A 5 12.87 52.86 16.28
CA HIS A 5 11.90 51.89 16.74
C HIS A 5 11.59 50.95 15.57
N PHE A 6 11.77 49.66 15.76
CA PHE A 6 11.08 48.64 14.97
C PHE A 6 10.36 47.73 15.95
N ILE A 7 9.09 48.08 16.21
CA ILE A 7 8.09 47.14 16.66
C ILE A 7 7.28 46.82 15.40
N THR A 8 6.98 45.54 15.18
CA THR A 8 5.73 44.96 14.65
C THR A 8 6.01 43.81 13.67
N ALA A 9 5.80 42.59 14.14
CA ALA A 9 5.23 41.45 13.39
C ALA A 9 4.89 40.39 14.45
N ALA A 10 3.69 40.46 15.02
CA ALA A 10 2.58 39.60 14.65
C ALA A 10 2.86 38.13 15.00
N SER A 11 2.39 37.77 16.18
CA SER A 11 2.15 36.43 16.70
C SER A 11 1.47 35.52 15.67
N ALA A 12 2.08 34.37 15.42
CA ALA A 12 1.42 33.20 14.86
C ALA A 12 1.78 31.97 15.70
N THR A 13 1.17 31.86 16.87
CA THR A 13 0.98 30.60 17.57
C THR A 13 0.07 29.72 16.71
N ALA A 14 0.66 29.04 15.71
CA ALA A 14 -0.01 27.93 15.04
C ALA A 14 -0.03 26.75 16.01
N LEU A 15 -1.15 26.63 16.72
CA LEU A 15 -1.52 25.47 17.53
C LEU A 15 -1.40 24.22 16.67
N LEU A 16 -0.39 23.39 16.97
CA LEU A 16 -0.31 22.01 16.52
C LEU A 16 -1.42 21.22 17.21
N ASN A 17 -2.63 21.32 16.66
CA ASN A 17 -3.72 20.39 16.95
C ASN A 17 -3.36 19.03 16.33
N PHE A 18 -2.44 18.30 16.94
CA PHE A 18 -2.40 16.84 16.79
C PHE A 18 -3.61 16.28 17.53
N LEU A 19 -4.74 16.28 16.83
CA LEU A 19 -5.88 15.45 17.18
C LEU A 19 -5.43 14.00 17.05
N THR A 20 -4.94 13.45 18.15
CA THR A 20 -4.95 12.02 18.42
C THR A 20 -6.42 11.60 18.51
N GLY A 21 -7.00 11.19 17.38
CA GLY A 21 -8.33 10.62 17.29
C GLY A 21 -8.37 9.66 16.12
N CYS A 22 -8.49 8.36 16.41
CA CYS A 22 -8.74 7.23 15.52
C CYS A 22 -8.76 7.57 14.02
N LYS A 23 -7.59 7.58 13.38
CA LYS A 23 -7.49 7.67 11.93
C LYS A 23 -7.81 6.28 11.39
N THR A 24 -9.10 5.99 11.24
CA THR A 24 -9.50 5.03 10.21
C THR A 24 -9.10 5.73 8.92
N GLU A 25 -7.93 5.38 8.38
CA GLU A 25 -7.43 5.87 7.10
C GLU A 25 -8.52 5.62 6.05
N PRO A 26 -9.23 6.66 5.57
CA PRO A 26 -10.45 6.46 4.82
C PRO A 26 -10.18 6.09 3.34
N GLY A 27 -8.91 6.07 2.90
CA GLY A 27 -8.53 5.95 1.50
C GLY A 27 -7.69 4.74 1.17
N GLY A 28 -7.75 3.67 1.97
CA GLY A 28 -7.07 2.38 1.71
C GLY A 28 -5.54 2.45 1.72
N GLU A 29 -4.96 3.48 2.33
CA GLU A 29 -3.52 3.74 2.36
C GLU A 29 -2.73 2.53 2.89
N LYS A 30 -3.27 1.84 3.90
CA LYS A 30 -2.70 0.62 4.47
C LYS A 30 -2.42 -0.51 3.46
N PHE A 31 -3.13 -0.55 2.33
CA PHE A 31 -2.90 -1.57 1.30
C PHE A 31 -1.72 -1.22 0.38
N LEU A 32 -1.33 0.05 0.30
CA LEU A 32 -0.28 0.51 -0.62
C LEU A 32 1.08 -0.12 -0.30
N GLY A 33 1.88 -0.33 -1.33
CA GLY A 33 3.25 -0.83 -1.22
C GLY A 33 3.41 -2.27 -1.71
N TYR A 34 4.46 -2.92 -1.23
CA TYR A 34 4.93 -4.21 -1.72
C TYR A 34 4.69 -5.31 -0.71
N TRP A 35 4.28 -6.47 -1.21
CA TRP A 35 3.90 -7.61 -0.39
C TRP A 35 4.45 -8.91 -0.97
N LYS A 36 4.72 -9.87 -0.10
CA LYS A 36 5.24 -11.19 -0.47
C LYS A 36 4.51 -12.29 0.27
N SER A 37 4.01 -13.27 -0.45
CA SER A 37 3.34 -14.42 0.14
C SER A 37 4.30 -15.34 0.91
N ASP A 38 3.84 -15.91 2.02
CA ASP A 38 4.63 -16.83 2.85
C ASP A 38 5.00 -18.16 2.18
N LYS A 39 4.27 -18.55 1.13
CA LYS A 39 4.24 -19.93 0.65
C LYS A 39 4.97 -20.12 -0.68
N GLY A 40 5.69 -21.26 -0.76
CA GLY A 40 6.22 -21.84 -1.98
C GLY A 40 7.66 -21.43 -2.32
N ASN A 41 8.30 -22.21 -3.21
CA ASN A 41 9.62 -21.90 -3.76
C ASN A 41 9.60 -20.66 -4.66
N HIS A 42 8.43 -20.33 -5.20
CA HIS A 42 8.16 -19.14 -5.99
C HIS A 42 7.00 -18.37 -5.38
N PRO A 43 7.25 -17.50 -4.39
CA PRO A 43 6.19 -16.75 -3.73
C PRO A 43 5.51 -15.79 -4.69
N VAL A 44 4.21 -15.57 -4.49
CA VAL A 44 3.49 -14.48 -5.15
C VAL A 44 3.96 -13.16 -4.54
N LEU A 45 4.25 -12.19 -5.41
CA LEU A 45 4.61 -10.84 -5.04
C LEU A 45 3.50 -9.91 -5.49
N VAL A 46 3.11 -8.99 -4.63
CA VAL A 46 2.05 -8.03 -4.91
C VAL A 46 2.62 -6.62 -4.77
N HIS A 47 2.27 -5.74 -5.71
CA HIS A 47 2.47 -4.31 -5.58
C HIS A 47 1.11 -3.62 -5.72
N ILE A 48 0.79 -2.72 -4.79
CA ILE A 48 -0.45 -1.94 -4.80
C ILE A 48 -0.11 -0.46 -4.81
N GLU A 49 -0.58 0.25 -5.82
CA GLU A 49 -0.37 1.69 -5.98
C GLU A 49 -1.68 2.43 -6.24
N ARG A 50 -1.67 3.76 -6.04
CA ARG A 50 -2.83 4.60 -6.31
C ARG A 50 -3.06 4.79 -7.81
N ASN A 51 -4.32 4.87 -8.18
CA ASN A 51 -4.78 5.22 -9.53
C ASN A 51 -6.03 6.10 -9.44
N GLY A 52 -5.82 7.40 -9.18
CA GLY A 52 -6.90 8.34 -8.89
C GLY A 52 -7.66 7.94 -7.61
N GLU A 53 -8.97 7.75 -7.73
CA GLU A 53 -9.85 7.27 -6.66
C GLU A 53 -9.82 5.73 -6.49
N SER A 54 -9.07 5.04 -7.34
CA SER A 54 -8.92 3.58 -7.34
C SER A 54 -7.47 3.18 -7.08
N PHE A 55 -7.18 1.87 -7.21
CA PHE A 55 -5.86 1.29 -7.05
C PHE A 55 -5.50 0.43 -8.26
N LEU A 56 -4.21 0.28 -8.52
CA LEU A 56 -3.69 -0.78 -9.36
C LEU A 56 -3.12 -1.88 -8.48
N PHE A 57 -3.58 -3.10 -8.72
CA PHE A 57 -3.06 -4.30 -8.09
C PHE A 57 -2.22 -5.06 -9.10
N HIS A 58 -0.92 -5.10 -8.85
CA HIS A 58 0.04 -5.86 -9.64
C HIS A 58 0.32 -7.18 -8.95
N GLU A 59 -0.06 -8.29 -9.57
CA GLU A 59 0.29 -9.63 -9.09
C GLU A 59 1.41 -10.19 -9.95
N THR A 60 2.54 -10.46 -9.32
CA THR A 60 3.68 -11.11 -9.94
C THR A 60 3.80 -12.53 -9.42
N ALA A 61 3.55 -13.51 -10.29
CA ALA A 61 3.56 -14.93 -9.96
C ALA A 61 4.39 -15.73 -10.96
N TRP A 62 4.89 -16.88 -10.53
CA TRP A 62 5.62 -17.79 -11.41
C TRP A 62 4.66 -18.44 -12.41
N SER A 63 4.99 -18.34 -13.69
CA SER A 63 4.26 -18.99 -14.77
C SER A 63 5.15 -19.99 -15.48
N ILE A 64 4.56 -21.15 -15.78
CA ILE A 64 5.13 -22.14 -16.71
C ILE A 64 4.49 -22.05 -18.10
N VAL A 65 3.47 -21.19 -18.26
CA VAL A 65 2.77 -20.99 -19.54
C VAL A 65 3.56 -19.98 -20.38
N GLY A 66 4.02 -20.42 -21.55
CA GLY A 66 4.87 -19.61 -22.44
C GLY A 66 6.32 -19.59 -21.96
N LYS A 67 6.89 -18.40 -21.75
CA LYS A 67 8.23 -18.26 -21.16
C LYS A 67 8.15 -18.51 -19.66
N VAL A 68 8.88 -19.52 -19.20
CA VAL A 68 9.05 -19.85 -17.79
C VAL A 68 9.66 -18.66 -17.04
N GLY A 69 9.04 -18.28 -15.93
CA GLY A 69 9.52 -17.20 -15.06
C GLY A 69 8.39 -16.41 -14.40
N TYR A 70 8.77 -15.38 -13.65
CA TYR A 70 7.79 -14.45 -13.08
C TYR A 70 7.09 -13.64 -14.16
N ARG A 71 5.77 -13.51 -14.02
CA ARG A 71 4.91 -12.71 -14.87
C ARG A 71 4.04 -11.83 -13.99
N THR A 72 3.94 -10.56 -14.38
CA THR A 72 3.09 -9.59 -13.69
C THR A 72 1.81 -9.40 -14.48
N ARG A 73 0.67 -9.47 -13.79
CA ARG A 73 -0.61 -8.96 -14.29
C ARG A 73 -1.02 -7.75 -13.47
N THR A 74 -1.60 -6.75 -14.12
CA THR A 74 -2.12 -5.55 -13.49
C THR A 74 -3.63 -5.53 -13.64
N VAL A 75 -4.35 -5.34 -12.54
CA VAL A 75 -5.81 -5.28 -12.52
C VAL A 75 -6.27 -4.12 -11.62
N PRO A 76 -7.40 -3.47 -11.97
CA PRO A 76 -7.95 -2.42 -11.13
C PRO A 76 -8.45 -2.99 -9.80
N ALA A 77 -8.36 -2.18 -8.76
CA ALA A 77 -8.93 -2.49 -7.46
C ALA A 77 -9.59 -1.25 -6.84
N VAL A 78 -10.64 -1.48 -6.05
CA VAL A 78 -11.44 -0.42 -5.41
C VAL A 78 -11.65 -0.75 -3.94
N ILE A 79 -11.63 0.27 -3.08
CA ILE A 79 -11.96 0.08 -1.67
C ILE A 79 -13.47 0.01 -1.51
N LYS A 80 -13.94 -1.02 -0.81
CA LYS A 80 -15.33 -1.08 -0.36
C LYS A 80 -15.37 -0.51 1.05
N GLU A 81 -15.69 0.78 1.17
CA GLU A 81 -15.57 1.57 2.40
C GLU A 81 -16.25 0.93 3.61
N ALA A 82 -17.40 0.28 3.43
CA ALA A 82 -18.15 -0.38 4.51
C ALA A 82 -17.37 -1.49 5.22
N ASP A 83 -16.45 -2.16 4.52
CA ASP A 83 -15.77 -3.36 5.01
C ASP A 83 -14.25 -3.17 5.14
N ASN A 84 -13.70 -2.04 4.70
CA ASN A 84 -12.27 -1.79 4.63
C ASN A 84 -11.50 -2.91 3.89
N ILE A 85 -12.16 -3.44 2.84
CA ILE A 85 -11.69 -4.51 1.96
C ILE A 85 -11.35 -3.89 0.60
N LEU A 86 -10.19 -4.26 0.06
CA LEU A 86 -9.83 -3.94 -1.32
C LEU A 86 -10.39 -5.03 -2.25
N VAL A 87 -11.28 -4.64 -3.16
CA VAL A 87 -11.89 -5.53 -4.15
C VAL A 87 -11.10 -5.42 -5.46
N ILE A 88 -10.48 -6.51 -5.87
CA ILE A 88 -9.64 -6.61 -7.06
C ILE A 88 -10.45 -7.25 -8.18
N SER A 89 -10.51 -6.61 -9.35
CA SER A 89 -11.25 -7.09 -10.52
C SER A 89 -12.67 -7.58 -10.19
N GLU A 90 -13.36 -6.87 -9.29
CA GLU A 90 -14.75 -7.12 -8.85
C GLU A 90 -15.02 -8.46 -8.13
N THR A 91 -14.03 -9.33 -8.03
CA THR A 91 -14.25 -10.75 -7.65
C THR A 91 -13.37 -11.21 -6.49
N VAL A 92 -12.19 -10.61 -6.33
CA VAL A 92 -11.23 -11.00 -5.31
C VAL A 92 -11.26 -10.00 -4.17
N HIS A 93 -11.61 -10.46 -2.98
CA HIS A 93 -11.58 -9.65 -1.77
C HIS A 93 -10.22 -9.79 -1.08
N LEU A 94 -9.56 -8.66 -0.86
CA LEU A 94 -8.30 -8.55 -0.14
C LEU A 94 -8.54 -7.79 1.17
N ALA A 95 -8.43 -8.51 2.28
CA ALA A 95 -8.49 -7.93 3.61
C ALA A 95 -7.09 -7.55 4.10
N TYR A 96 -7.01 -6.60 5.02
CA TYR A 96 -5.78 -6.23 5.72
C TYR A 96 -5.92 -6.55 7.20
N ASP A 97 -4.95 -7.28 7.75
CA ASP A 97 -4.82 -7.53 9.18
C ASP A 97 -3.76 -6.58 9.76
N GLU A 98 -4.24 -5.63 10.56
CA GLU A 98 -3.42 -4.61 11.22
C GLU A 98 -2.46 -5.19 12.27
N LYS A 99 -2.80 -6.32 12.90
CA LYS A 99 -1.98 -6.88 13.99
C LYS A 99 -0.69 -7.48 13.47
N GLU A 100 -0.75 -8.06 12.28
CA GLU A 100 0.36 -8.79 11.68
C GLU A 100 0.99 -8.04 10.49
N ASP A 101 0.42 -6.91 10.08
CA ASP A 101 0.78 -6.17 8.85
C ASP A 101 0.82 -7.08 7.61
N VAL A 102 -0.31 -7.76 7.38
CA VAL A 102 -0.48 -8.69 6.26
C VAL A 102 -1.74 -8.41 5.45
N ILE A 103 -1.68 -8.72 4.16
CA ILE A 103 -2.86 -8.83 3.31
C ILE A 103 -3.29 -10.29 3.17
N VAL A 104 -4.60 -10.52 3.21
CA VAL A 104 -5.21 -11.86 3.18
C VAL A 104 -6.27 -11.93 2.09
N SER A 105 -6.18 -12.96 1.25
CA SER A 105 -7.22 -13.30 0.26
C SER A 105 -7.28 -14.81 0.07
N GLY A 106 -8.41 -15.43 0.44
CA GLY A 106 -8.58 -16.88 0.39
C GLY A 106 -7.51 -17.61 1.21
N ARG A 107 -6.61 -18.34 0.52
CA ARG A 107 -5.48 -19.06 1.14
C ARG A 107 -4.16 -18.29 1.11
N MET A 108 -4.13 -17.13 0.45
CA MET A 108 -2.96 -16.27 0.37
C MET A 108 -2.87 -15.40 1.61
N LYS A 109 -1.69 -15.40 2.22
CA LYS A 109 -1.27 -14.45 3.25
C LYS A 109 0.07 -13.89 2.80
N ALA A 110 0.16 -12.56 2.72
CA ALA A 110 1.36 -11.89 2.26
C ALA A 110 1.76 -10.75 3.21
N HIS A 111 3.06 -10.67 3.49
CA HIS A 111 3.65 -9.70 4.40
C HIS A 111 4.22 -8.54 3.64
N ARG A 112 4.21 -7.37 4.27
CA ARG A 112 4.84 -6.19 3.72
C ARG A 112 6.34 -6.39 3.55
N ILE A 113 6.86 -5.94 2.43
CA ILE A 113 8.29 -5.94 2.10
C ILE A 113 8.71 -4.60 1.51
N THR A 114 10.01 -4.36 1.41
CA THR A 114 10.55 -3.19 0.73
C THR A 114 10.56 -3.39 -0.79
N GLU A 115 10.62 -2.29 -1.55
CA GLU A 115 10.81 -2.35 -3.00
C GLU A 115 12.08 -3.13 -3.38
N THR A 116 13.18 -2.91 -2.67
CA THR A 116 14.43 -3.64 -2.90
C THR A 116 14.26 -5.16 -2.73
N GLN A 117 13.52 -5.59 -1.71
CA GLN A 117 13.20 -7.00 -1.49
C GLN A 117 12.30 -7.55 -2.61
N TYR A 118 11.35 -6.75 -3.08
CA TYR A 118 10.46 -7.11 -4.19
C TYR A 118 11.25 -7.35 -5.48
N GLN A 119 12.10 -6.38 -5.87
CA GLN A 119 12.95 -6.50 -7.06
C GLN A 119 13.96 -7.65 -6.95
N SER A 120 14.50 -7.90 -5.75
CA SER A 120 15.40 -9.03 -5.52
C SER A 120 14.70 -10.38 -5.66
N ALA A 121 13.39 -10.45 -5.40
CA ALA A 121 12.62 -11.69 -5.50
C ALA A 121 12.22 -12.02 -6.94
N THR A 122 11.97 -11.00 -7.77
CA THR A 122 11.65 -11.16 -9.20
C THR A 122 12.89 -11.48 -10.05
N ASN A 123 14.04 -10.92 -9.69
CA ASN A 123 15.29 -11.05 -10.46
C ASN A 123 16.07 -12.36 -10.21
N LYS A 124 15.64 -13.22 -9.27
CA LYS A 124 16.28 -14.52 -8.99
C LYS A 124 15.99 -15.62 -10.04
N THR A 125 15.44 -15.25 -11.20
CA THR A 125 15.17 -16.12 -12.36
C THR A 125 16.42 -16.54 -13.10
#